data_AF-A0A5M3Q4V0-F1
#
_entry.id   AF-A0A5M3Q4V0-F1
#
_cell.length_a   1.000
_cell.length_b   1.000
_cell.length_c   1.000
_cell.angle_alpha   90.00
_cell.angle_beta   90.00
_cell.angle_gamma   90.00
#
_symmetry.space_group_name_H-M   'P 1'
#
loop_
_entity.id
_entity.type
_entity.pdbx_description
1 polymer ?
#
loop_
_entity_poly.entity_id
_entity_poly.type
_entity_poly.pdbx_seq_one_letter_code
_entity_poly.pdbx_strand_id
1 'polypeptide(L)' 'MEVGKTYNIVFATGRYEIEYENGVTCIKITPQSYRIERTDGTTRLVKQDLIMSLEVIAGPT' A
#
# COMPACT_ATOMS: atom_id res chain seq x y z
N MET A 1 -2.39 6.33 -4.93
CA MET A 1 -1.37 5.39 -5.48
C MET A 1 -1.43 5.42 -6.98
N GLU A 2 -0.30 5.14 -7.63
CA GLU A 2 -0.21 4.89 -9.07
C GLU A 2 0.19 3.43 -9.30
N VAL A 3 -0.38 2.79 -10.32
CA VAL A 3 -0.04 1.41 -10.69
C VAL A 3 1.40 1.37 -11.19
N GLY A 4 2.17 0.39 -10.71
CA GLY A 4 3.57 0.17 -11.10
C GLY A 4 4.61 0.95 -10.27
N LYS A 5 4.18 1.78 -9.32
CA LYS A 5 5.08 2.43 -8.36
C LYS A 5 5.11 1.67 -7.03
N THR A 6 6.26 1.76 -6.37
CA THR A 6 6.51 1.16 -5.05
C THR A 6 6.29 2.19 -3.96
N TYR A 7 5.63 1.78 -2.88
CA TYR A 7 5.26 2.65 -1.78
C TYR A 7 5.54 1.99 -0.43
N ASN A 8 5.81 2.81 0.58
CA ASN A 8 5.63 2.46 1.97
C ASN A 8 4.24 2.95 2.39
N ILE A 9 3.44 2.07 2.97
CA ILE A 9 2.06 2.37 3.36
C ILE A 9 1.86 2.03 4.82
N VAL A 10 1.15 2.91 5.51
CA VAL A 10 0.67 2.70 6.88
C VAL A 10 -0.85 2.73 6.84
N PHE A 11 -1.49 1.68 7.32
CA PHE A 11 -2.94 1.58 7.31
C PHE A 11 -3.47 0.88 8.56
N ALA A 12 -4.67 1.26 8.97
CA ALA A 12 -5.36 0.61 10.07
C ALA A 12 -6.01 -0.70 9.58
N THR A 13 -5.89 -1.78 10.33
CA THR A 13 -6.63 -3.04 10.07
C THR A 13 -7.62 -3.41 11.15
N GLY A 14 -7.53 -2.75 12.31
CA GLY A 14 -8.44 -2.92 13.43
C GLY A 14 -8.66 -1.60 14.17
N ARG A 15 -9.42 -1.66 15.27
CA ARG A 15 -9.79 -0.48 16.07
C ARG A 15 -8.58 0.20 16.72
N TYR A 16 -7.47 -0.54 16.88
CA TYR A 16 -6.20 -0.06 17.43
C TYR A 16 -4.97 -0.71 16.76
N GLU A 17 -5.17 -1.34 15.60
CA GLU A 17 -4.12 -2.08 14.90
C GLU A 17 -3.69 -1.29 13.67
N ILE A 18 -2.42 -0.90 13.67
CA ILE A 18 -1.77 -0.20 12.56
C ILE A 18 -0.76 -1.18 11.97
N GLU A 19 -0.89 -1.45 10.68
CA GLU A 19 0.06 -2.26 9.92
C GLU A 19 0.92 -1.37 9.03
N TYR A 20 2.17 -1.81 8.88
CA TYR A 20 3.21 -1.14 8.10
C TYR A 20 3.63 -2.07 6.97
N GLU A 21 3.41 -1.63 5.74
CA GLU A 21 3.79 -2.35 4.53
C GLU A 21 4.85 -1.54 3.80
N ASN A 22 6.10 -2.01 3.85
CA ASN A 22 7.21 -1.35 3.18
C ASN A 22 7.54 -2.07 1.87
N GLY A 23 7.86 -1.31 0.83
CA GLY A 23 8.28 -1.88 -0.44
C GLY A 23 7.17 -2.55 -1.25
N VAL A 24 5.93 -2.07 -1.15
CA VAL A 24 4.80 -2.68 -1.84
C VAL A 24 4.45 -1.95 -3.13
N THR A 25 4.21 -2.72 -4.18
CA THR A 25 3.93 -2.20 -5.52
C THR A 25 2.42 -2.17 -5.74
N CYS A 26 1.87 -1.03 -6.15
CA CYS A 26 0.45 -0.99 -6.51
C CYS A 26 0.25 -1.68 -7.86
N ILE A 27 -0.55 -2.75 -7.90
CA ILE A 27 -0.83 -3.50 -9.14
C ILE A 27 -2.21 -3.17 -9.73
N LYS A 28 -3.15 -2.72 -8.88
CA LYS A 28 -4.50 -2.38 -9.32
C LYS A 28 -5.14 -1.35 -8.40
N ILE A 29 -5.85 -0.39 -8.98
CA ILE A 29 -6.61 0.62 -8.26
C ILE A 29 -8.09 0.32 -8.46
N THR A 30 -8.85 0.32 -7.36
CA THR A 30 -10.32 0.28 -7.38
C THR A 30 -10.86 1.53 -6.67
N PRO A 31 -12.14 1.88 -6.83
CA PRO A 31 -12.69 3.13 -6.30
C PRO A 31 -12.55 3.28 -4.77
N GLN A 32 -12.55 2.16 -4.03
CA GLN A 32 -12.51 2.17 -2.55
C GLN A 32 -11.28 1.44 -1.97
N SER A 33 -10.45 0.83 -2.80
CA SER A 33 -9.28 0.07 -2.34
C SER A 33 -8.15 0.01 -3.36
N TYR A 34 -6.93 -0.17 -2.87
CA TYR A 34 -5.76 -0.47 -3.67
C TYR A 34 -5.38 -1.94 -3.50
N ARG A 35 -5.04 -2.59 -4.62
CA ARG A 35 -4.41 -3.90 -4.59
C ARG A 35 -2.90 -3.69 -4.73
N ILE A 36 -2.19 -4.12 -3.71
CA ILE A 36 -0.75 -4.01 -3.61
C ILE A 36 -0.15 -5.41 -3.67
N GLU A 37 1.05 -5.52 -4.22
CA GLU A 37 1.86 -6.71 -4.25
C GLU A 37 3.12 -6.47 -3.44
N ARG A 38 3.45 -7.41 -2.56
CA ARG A 38 4.65 -7.40 -1.75
C ARG A 38 5.83 -8.00 -2.52
N THR A 39 7.03 -7.75 -2.03
CA THR A 39 8.27 -8.39 -2.53
C THR A 39 8.21 -9.91 -2.52
N ASP A 40 7.48 -10.51 -1.57
CA ASP A 40 7.25 -11.96 -1.49
C ASP A 40 6.26 -12.50 -2.54
N GLY A 41 5.75 -11.67 -3.45
CA GLY A 41 4.75 -12.06 -4.46
C GLY A 41 3.34 -12.23 -3.91
N THR A 42 3.13 -12.00 -2.61
CA THR A 42 1.78 -11.98 -2.02
C THR A 42 1.06 -10.69 -2.36
N THR A 43 -0.23 -10.78 -2.67
CA THR A 43 -1.06 -9.59 -2.92
C THR A 43 -1.94 -9.28 -1.72
N ARG A 44 -2.12 -8.00 -1.40
CA ARG A 44 -3.01 -7.53 -0.34
C ARG A 44 -3.94 -6.44 -0.85
N LEU A 45 -5.14 -6.41 -0.27
CA LEU A 45 -6.12 -5.37 -0.52
C LEU A 45 -6.10 -4.38 0.64
N VAL A 46 -5.88 -3.10 0.34
CA VAL A 46 -5.84 -2.01 1.31
C VAL A 46 -6.96 -1.04 0.99
N LYS A 47 -7.88 -0.79 1.95
CA LYS A 47 -8.94 0.20 1.78
C LYS A 47 -8.36 1.60 1.86
N GLN A 48 -8.78 2.48 0.95
CA GLN A 48 -8.24 3.84 0.89
C GLN A 48 -8.53 4.63 2.17
N ASP A 49 -9.73 4.43 2.73
CA ASP A 49 -10.21 5.07 3.97
C ASP A 49 -9.35 4.74 5.19
N LEU A 50 -8.65 3.60 5.18
CA LEU A 50 -7.83 3.14 6.30
C LEU A 50 -6.36 3.55 6.17
N ILE A 51 -5.97 4.17 5.05
CA ILE A 51 -4.59 4.59 4.83
C ILE A 51 -4.32 5.85 5.64
N MET A 52 -3.38 5.73 6.56
CA MET A 52 -2.93 6.83 7.41
C MET A 52 -1.74 7.57 6.80
N SER A 53 -0.85 6.85 6.10
CA SER A 53 0.31 7.44 5.45
C SER A 53 0.74 6.65 4.23
N LEU A 54 1.27 7.37 3.25
CA LEU A 54 1.70 6.83 1.98
C LEU A 54 2.92 7.59 1.49
N GLU A 55 4.04 6.90 1.41
CA GLU A 55 5.32 7.43 0.97
C GLU A 55 5.76 6.69 -0.28
N VAL A 56 6.13 7.41 -1.32
CA VAL A 56 6.64 6.79 -2.55
C VAL A 56 8.11 6.43 -2.36
N ILE A 57 8.45 5.17 -2.61
CA ILE A 57 9.84 4.73 -2.67
C ILE A 57 10.29 4.93 -4.11
N ALA A 58 10.42 6.19 -4.52
CA ALA A 58 11.21 6.48 -5.70
C ALA A 58 12.67 6.28 -5.29
N GLY A 59 13.35 5.30 -5.90
CA GLY A 59 14.80 5.18 -5.77
C GLY A 59 15.46 6.53 -6.09
N PRO A 60 16.64 6.83 -5.51
CA PRO A 60 17.30 8.11 -5.72
C PRO A 60 17.47 8.38 -7.22
N THR A 61 16.97 9.55 -7.62
CA THR A 61 17.09 10.12 -8.97
C THR A 61 18.55 10.27 -9.38
#